data_AF-A0A167WGQ4-F1
#
_entry.id   AF-A0A167WGQ4-F1
#
_cell.length_a   1.000
_cell.length_b   1.000
_cell.length_c   1.000
_cell.angle_alpha   90.00
_cell.angle_beta   90.00
_cell.angle_gamma   90.00
#
_symmetry.space_group_name_H-M   'P 1'
#
loop_
_entity.id
_entity.type
_entity.pdbx_description
1 polymer ?
#
loop_
_entity_poly.entity_id
_entity_poly.type
_entity_poly.pdbx_seq_one_letter_code
_entity_poly.pdbx_strand_id
1 'polypeptide(L)'
;MSDQVPLSSLQFLPLQAREFRSLPAGFEYQHEISEASNTTAFDTGVDARDLGRCVVCGLKRAWGPRPGVQRAHIIGRTEDILWALLKDRGFVPSFAKSVVHEPRNGINLCSRHHGDFDGYRFFIRWVPSRSAFVFINFSQYDLLEQFHGKTVALDANHKRSPFPAPFLIQEMRTRGFNPWYTDRSTSSTLSPTYTDVDNGGGDGVGGFGGAIDTEVGSGGMAGPGGTAGPGGSGGVVGSSSGPTSTGANQEYLVLGNPFQDPELLESMRRQWQQLPNWKSATVEGLAWEGTAEENARQYVDLVGVSPP
;
A
#
# COMPACT_ATOMS: atom_id res chain seq x y z
N MET A 1 35.86 -61.28 13.73
CA MET A 1 36.27 -60.38 14.83
C MET A 1 35.81 -59.00 14.43
N SER A 2 34.75 -58.56 15.10
CA SER A 2 34.09 -57.28 14.88
C SER A 2 34.80 -56.23 15.71
N ASP A 3 35.35 -55.20 15.08
CA ASP A 3 35.79 -53.99 15.77
C ASP A 3 34.89 -52.84 15.36
N GLN A 4 33.90 -52.59 16.22
CA GLN A 4 33.11 -51.36 16.22
C GLN A 4 34.00 -50.22 16.71
N VAL A 5 34.19 -49.20 15.89
CA VAL A 5 34.78 -47.92 16.32
C VAL A 5 33.72 -47.18 17.15
N PRO A 6 34.04 -46.75 18.39
CA PRO A 6 33.05 -46.14 19.29
C PRO A 6 32.64 -44.74 18.81
N LEU A 7 31.33 -44.49 18.83
CA LEU A 7 30.62 -43.23 18.50
C LEU A 7 30.86 -42.10 19.53
N SER A 8 32.09 -41.93 20.00
CA SER A 8 32.44 -40.96 21.04
C SER A 8 33.78 -40.29 20.76
N SER A 9 33.84 -39.50 19.69
CA SER A 9 34.93 -38.52 19.49
C SER A 9 34.62 -37.38 18.50
N LEU A 10 33.37 -37.19 18.07
CA LEU A 10 32.97 -35.95 17.38
C LEU A 10 32.77 -34.83 18.40
N GLN A 11 33.87 -34.19 18.79
CA GLN A 11 33.81 -32.85 19.37
C GLN A 11 33.29 -31.90 18.29
N PHE A 12 32.02 -31.53 18.40
CA PHE A 12 31.47 -30.39 17.67
C PHE A 12 32.23 -29.14 18.10
N LEU A 13 33.15 -28.68 17.25
CA LEU A 13 33.67 -27.33 17.34
C LEU A 13 32.50 -26.39 17.03
N PRO A 14 32.11 -25.47 17.93
CA PRO A 14 31.13 -24.46 17.60
C PRO A 14 31.76 -23.56 16.53
N LEU A 15 31.19 -23.57 15.32
CA LEU A 15 31.54 -22.60 14.29
C LEU A 15 31.26 -21.20 14.87
N GLN A 16 32.33 -20.51 15.25
CA GLN A 16 32.24 -19.11 15.67
C GLN A 16 31.83 -18.28 14.46
N ALA A 17 30.80 -17.45 14.64
CA ALA A 17 30.26 -16.55 13.63
C ALA A 17 31.19 -15.35 13.35
N ARG A 18 32.44 -15.61 12.97
CA ARG A 18 33.39 -14.59 12.52
C ARG A 18 34.12 -15.11 11.29
N GLU A 19 34.31 -14.21 10.32
CA GLU A 19 35.12 -14.34 9.10
C GLU A 19 34.41 -14.64 7.76
N PHE A 20 33.20 -14.11 7.54
CA PHE A 20 32.78 -13.73 6.18
C PHE A 20 32.24 -12.30 6.19
N ARG A 21 33.13 -11.32 6.39
CA ARG A 21 32.80 -9.89 6.27
C ARG A 21 33.37 -9.22 5.02
N SER A 22 34.07 -9.96 4.15
CA SER A 22 34.50 -9.46 2.83
C SER A 22 35.01 -10.59 1.95
N LEU A 23 34.80 -10.45 0.63
CA LEU A 23 35.40 -11.31 -0.39
C LEU A 23 36.95 -11.14 -0.40
N PRO A 24 37.71 -12.18 -0.81
CA PRO A 24 39.13 -12.06 -1.06
C PRO A 24 39.42 -10.98 -2.12
N ALA A 25 40.47 -10.19 -1.91
CA ALA A 25 40.87 -9.15 -2.86
C ALA A 25 41.14 -9.76 -4.25
N GLY A 26 40.43 -9.27 -5.28
CA GLY A 26 40.49 -9.77 -6.66
C GLY A 26 39.30 -10.63 -7.12
N PHE A 27 38.37 -10.98 -6.21
CA PHE A 27 37.12 -11.70 -6.52
C PHE A 27 35.87 -10.82 -6.44
N GLU A 28 36.04 -9.50 -6.50
CA GLU A 28 34.92 -8.55 -6.57
C GLU A 28 34.25 -8.64 -7.94
N TYR A 29 32.96 -8.99 -7.95
CA TYR A 29 32.14 -9.01 -9.15
C TYR A 29 31.88 -7.57 -9.64
N GLN A 30 32.74 -7.05 -10.53
CA GLN A 30 32.56 -5.77 -11.21
C GLN A 30 31.78 -5.95 -12.52
N HIS A 31 30.47 -6.16 -12.42
CA HIS A 31 29.58 -5.74 -13.49
C HIS A 31 28.66 -4.67 -12.96
N GLU A 32 28.93 -3.42 -13.36
CA GLU A 32 27.98 -2.32 -13.23
C GLU A 32 26.72 -2.69 -14.01
N ILE A 33 25.71 -3.24 -13.33
CA ILE A 33 24.35 -3.21 -13.86
C ILE A 33 23.99 -1.74 -13.95
N SER A 34 23.96 -1.20 -15.17
CA SER A 34 23.72 0.22 -15.41
C SER A 34 22.51 0.74 -14.64
N GLU A 35 22.61 1.95 -14.09
CA GLU A 35 21.49 2.62 -13.40
C GLU A 35 20.21 2.65 -14.27
N ALA A 36 20.37 2.72 -15.59
CA ALA A 36 19.29 2.65 -16.56
C ALA A 36 18.56 1.29 -16.53
N SER A 37 19.28 0.18 -16.41
CA SER A 37 18.71 -1.18 -16.30
C SER A 37 17.94 -1.34 -14.99
N ASN A 38 18.50 -0.85 -13.87
CA ASN A 38 17.84 -0.91 -12.56
C ASN A 38 16.58 -0.02 -12.48
N THR A 39 16.61 1.17 -13.10
CA THR A 39 15.43 2.05 -13.20
C THR A 39 14.33 1.41 -14.05
N THR A 40 14.69 0.79 -15.17
CA THR A 40 13.74 0.07 -16.03
C THR A 40 13.11 -1.11 -15.29
N ALA A 41 13.90 -1.84 -14.48
CA ALA A 41 13.41 -2.95 -13.66
C ALA A 41 12.47 -2.48 -12.53
N PHE A 42 12.73 -1.32 -11.92
CA PHE A 42 11.82 -0.67 -10.98
C PHE A 42 10.48 -0.33 -11.63
N ASP A 43 10.50 0.45 -12.71
CA ASP A 43 9.29 0.91 -13.41
C ASP A 43 8.44 -0.28 -13.89
N THR A 44 9.09 -1.26 -14.53
CA THR A 44 8.43 -2.48 -15.00
C THR A 44 7.86 -3.29 -13.83
N GLY A 45 8.57 -3.34 -12.70
CA GLY A 45 8.12 -4.06 -11.51
C GLY A 45 6.89 -3.45 -10.86
N VAL A 46 6.82 -2.12 -10.79
CA VAL A 46 5.66 -1.38 -10.27
C VAL A 46 4.49 -1.48 -11.25
N ASP A 47 4.71 -1.25 -12.54
CA ASP A 47 3.66 -1.31 -13.56
C ASP A 47 3.01 -2.68 -13.67
N ALA A 48 3.82 -3.76 -13.64
CA ALA A 48 3.30 -5.12 -13.73
C ALA A 48 2.44 -5.48 -12.51
N ARG A 49 2.83 -5.02 -11.31
CA ARG A 49 2.08 -5.25 -10.08
C ARG A 49 0.78 -4.44 -10.05
N ASP A 50 0.85 -3.16 -10.40
CA ASP A 50 -0.26 -2.22 -10.29
C ASP A 50 -1.09 -2.13 -11.58
N LEU A 51 -0.85 -3.04 -12.53
CA LEU A 51 -1.53 -3.16 -13.82
C LEU A 51 -1.51 -1.86 -14.66
N GLY A 52 -0.50 -1.02 -14.47
CA GLY A 52 -0.39 0.30 -15.12
C GLY A 52 -1.53 1.26 -14.74
N ARG A 53 -2.11 1.13 -13.54
CA ARG A 53 -3.23 1.96 -13.05
C ARG A 53 -2.89 2.66 -11.75
N CYS A 54 -3.61 3.76 -11.48
CA CYS A 54 -3.59 4.35 -10.15
C CYS A 54 -4.19 3.38 -9.13
N VAL A 55 -3.42 3.02 -8.11
CA VAL A 55 -3.88 2.07 -7.07
C VAL A 55 -5.03 2.60 -6.20
N VAL A 56 -5.30 3.91 -6.24
CA VAL A 56 -6.37 4.57 -5.49
C VAL A 56 -7.67 4.69 -6.29
N CYS A 57 -7.63 5.07 -7.57
CA CYS A 57 -8.87 5.32 -8.33
C CYS A 57 -9.03 4.48 -9.60
N GLY A 58 -8.08 3.59 -9.90
CA GLY A 58 -8.15 2.72 -11.06
C GLY A 58 -7.93 3.42 -12.40
N LEU A 59 -7.64 4.73 -12.41
CA LEU A 59 -7.34 5.47 -13.64
C LEU A 59 -6.18 4.79 -14.36
N LYS A 60 -6.43 4.36 -15.60
CA LYS A 60 -5.44 3.71 -16.46
C LYS A 60 -4.47 4.72 -17.04
N ARG A 61 -3.31 4.24 -17.45
CA ARG A 61 -2.40 4.99 -18.32
C ARG A 61 -3.13 5.38 -19.61
N ALA A 62 -3.46 6.66 -19.76
CA ALA A 62 -4.02 7.19 -21.00
C ALA A 62 -2.95 7.20 -22.10
N TRP A 63 -3.33 6.87 -23.33
CA TRP A 63 -2.50 7.07 -24.51
C TRP A 63 -2.52 8.56 -24.87
N GLY A 64 -1.41 9.26 -24.63
CA GLY A 64 -1.27 10.71 -24.86
C GLY A 64 0.06 11.25 -24.33
N PRO A 65 0.39 12.54 -24.55
CA PRO A 65 1.70 13.11 -24.21
C PRO A 65 1.95 13.26 -22.70
N ARG A 66 0.93 13.09 -21.86
CA ARG A 66 1.08 13.05 -20.40
C ARG A 66 0.71 11.66 -19.91
N PRO A 67 1.60 10.94 -19.20
CA PRO A 67 1.25 9.64 -18.67
C PRO A 67 0.15 9.81 -17.64
N GLY A 68 -1.02 9.20 -17.87
CA GLY A 68 -2.15 9.25 -16.94
C GLY A 68 -1.84 8.66 -15.55
N VAL A 69 -0.73 7.93 -15.43
CA VAL A 69 -0.24 7.28 -14.21
C VAL A 69 1.28 7.45 -14.12
N GLN A 70 1.76 7.73 -12.92
CA GLN A 70 3.16 7.97 -12.57
C GLN A 70 3.56 7.01 -11.44
N ARG A 71 4.84 6.62 -11.40
CA ARG A 71 5.40 5.86 -10.27
C ARG A 71 5.80 6.84 -9.18
N ALA A 72 5.09 6.77 -8.05
CA ALA A 72 5.45 7.47 -6.84
C ALA A 72 6.37 6.57 -6.00
N HIS A 73 7.44 7.17 -5.49
CA HIS A 73 8.30 6.53 -4.49
C HIS A 73 7.71 6.83 -3.10
N ILE A 74 7.53 5.81 -2.25
CA ILE A 74 6.96 5.97 -0.90
C ILE A 74 7.97 6.67 0.01
N ILE A 75 9.19 6.17 0.06
CA ILE A 75 10.36 6.91 0.54
C ILE A 75 11.01 7.58 -0.65
N GLY A 76 11.23 8.89 -0.58
CA GLY A 76 11.70 9.71 -1.67
C GLY A 76 13.04 9.25 -2.25
N ARG A 77 13.23 9.49 -3.55
CA ARG A 77 14.41 9.05 -4.32
C ARG A 77 15.74 9.54 -3.75
N THR A 78 15.73 10.66 -3.04
CA THR A 78 16.90 11.31 -2.45
C THR A 78 17.08 10.98 -0.97
N GLU A 79 16.30 10.03 -0.43
CA GLU A 79 16.27 9.70 0.99
C GLU A 79 17.03 8.39 1.28
N ASP A 80 18.22 8.27 0.71
CA ASP A 80 19.11 7.12 0.85
C ASP A 80 19.52 6.86 2.31
N ILE A 81 19.80 7.92 3.07
CA ILE A 81 20.12 7.82 4.51
C ILE A 81 18.97 7.20 5.30
N LEU A 82 17.73 7.67 5.04
CA LEU A 82 16.55 7.13 5.71
C LEU A 82 16.29 5.67 5.31
N TRP A 83 16.45 5.36 4.02
CA TRP A 83 16.33 3.99 3.52
C TRP A 83 17.35 3.04 4.17
N ALA A 84 18.60 3.48 4.31
CA ALA A 84 19.64 2.74 5.04
C ALA A 84 19.25 2.52 6.50
N LEU A 85 18.76 3.56 7.19
CA LEU A 85 18.30 3.42 8.57
C LEU A 85 17.14 2.42 8.70
N LEU A 86 16.18 2.41 7.77
CA LEU A 86 15.09 1.43 7.76
C LEU A 86 15.60 -0.01 7.60
N LYS A 87 16.63 -0.21 6.78
CA LYS A 87 17.31 -1.51 6.64
C LYS A 87 18.03 -1.92 7.93
N ASP A 88 18.83 -1.03 8.49
CA ASP A 88 19.63 -1.29 9.71
C ASP A 88 18.75 -1.61 10.91
N ARG A 89 17.57 -0.99 10.99
CA ARG A 89 16.58 -1.22 12.06
C ARG A 89 15.65 -2.40 11.76
N GLY A 90 15.81 -3.08 10.63
CA GLY A 90 15.01 -4.24 10.24
C GLY A 90 13.54 -3.92 9.96
N PHE A 91 13.24 -2.69 9.55
CA PHE A 91 11.93 -2.26 9.03
C PHE A 91 11.78 -2.56 7.53
N VAL A 92 12.91 -2.65 6.82
CA VAL A 92 13.03 -3.09 5.42
C VAL A 92 14.11 -4.20 5.39
N PRO A 93 14.02 -5.19 4.49
CA PRO A 93 15.08 -6.20 4.35
C PRO A 93 16.43 -5.54 4.06
N SER A 94 17.50 -5.97 4.73
CA SER A 94 18.85 -5.46 4.48
C SER A 94 19.27 -5.60 3.01
N PHE A 95 18.85 -6.70 2.38
CA PHE A 95 19.08 -7.05 0.98
C PHE A 95 18.15 -6.36 -0.02
N ALA A 96 17.18 -5.55 0.43
CA ALA A 96 16.36 -4.77 -0.50
C ALA A 96 17.25 -3.90 -1.39
N LYS A 97 16.80 -3.54 -2.59
CA LYS A 97 17.59 -2.70 -3.50
C LYS A 97 17.77 -1.28 -2.94
N SER A 98 18.47 -0.42 -3.68
CA SER A 98 18.54 1.01 -3.33
C SER A 98 17.15 1.64 -3.32
N VAL A 99 17.00 2.78 -2.65
CA VAL A 99 15.71 3.49 -2.50
C VAL A 99 15.04 3.80 -3.85
N VAL A 100 15.83 4.06 -4.89
CA VAL A 100 15.35 4.38 -6.24
C VAL A 100 14.95 3.13 -7.02
N HIS A 101 15.58 1.98 -6.75
CA HIS A 101 15.46 0.78 -7.58
C HIS A 101 14.64 -0.35 -6.94
N GLU A 102 14.19 -0.18 -5.69
CA GLU A 102 13.35 -1.15 -5.01
C GLU A 102 11.88 -1.00 -5.44
N PRO A 103 11.30 -1.92 -6.24
CA PRO A 103 9.90 -1.84 -6.66
C PRO A 103 8.91 -1.88 -5.48
N ARG A 104 9.31 -2.45 -4.34
CA ARG A 104 8.52 -2.47 -3.10
C ARG A 104 8.54 -1.11 -2.36
N ASN A 105 9.31 -0.13 -2.85
CA ASN A 105 9.26 1.27 -2.46
C ASN A 105 8.45 2.14 -3.45
N GLY A 106 7.82 1.54 -4.46
CA GLY A 106 7.06 2.27 -5.49
C GLY A 106 5.59 1.89 -5.52
N ILE A 107 4.73 2.82 -5.93
CA ILE A 107 3.31 2.61 -6.27
C ILE A 107 2.91 3.45 -7.49
N ASN A 108 1.94 2.98 -8.27
CA ASN A 108 1.37 3.75 -9.36
C ASN A 108 0.23 4.67 -8.87
N LEU A 109 0.35 5.97 -9.17
CA LEU A 109 -0.64 6.99 -8.86
C LEU A 109 -0.94 7.84 -10.09
N CYS A 110 -2.19 8.30 -10.27
CA CYS A 110 -2.45 9.34 -11.26
C CYS A 110 -1.85 10.67 -10.81
N SER A 111 -1.64 11.62 -11.72
CA SER A 111 -0.99 12.91 -11.38
C SER A 111 -1.65 13.64 -10.20
N ARG A 112 -2.97 13.49 -10.05
CA ARG A 112 -3.71 14.06 -8.93
C ARG A 112 -3.36 13.37 -7.61
N HIS A 113 -3.55 12.05 -7.52
CA HIS A 113 -3.25 11.32 -6.29
C HIS A 113 -1.75 11.33 -5.95
N HIS A 114 -0.87 11.43 -6.94
CA HIS A 114 0.56 11.60 -6.71
C HIS A 114 0.84 12.94 -6.03
N GLY A 115 0.30 14.04 -6.56
CA GLY A 115 0.43 15.36 -5.93
C GLY A 115 -0.20 15.42 -4.54
N ASP A 116 -1.34 14.75 -4.32
CA ASP A 116 -1.98 14.66 -3.01
C ASP A 116 -1.17 13.79 -2.03
N PHE A 117 -0.48 12.75 -2.53
CA PHE A 117 0.38 11.87 -1.74
C PHE A 117 1.65 12.62 -1.29
N ASP A 118 2.36 13.25 -2.23
CA ASP A 118 3.57 14.04 -1.95
C ASP A 118 3.26 15.28 -1.11
N GLY A 119 2.07 15.87 -1.30
CA GLY A 119 1.54 16.98 -0.52
C GLY A 119 0.95 16.57 0.83
N TYR A 120 1.16 15.32 1.26
CA TYR A 120 0.77 14.83 2.59
C TYR A 120 -0.71 15.02 2.91
N ARG A 121 -1.62 14.87 1.92
CA ARG A 121 -3.08 15.00 2.15
C ARG A 121 -3.71 13.72 2.67
N PHE A 122 -3.12 12.58 2.36
CA PHE A 122 -3.55 11.28 2.81
C PHE A 122 -2.34 10.37 3.05
N PHE A 123 -2.58 9.29 3.77
CA PHE A 123 -1.62 8.18 3.85
C PHE A 123 -2.31 6.85 3.57
N ILE A 124 -1.51 5.84 3.27
CA ILE A 124 -1.96 4.46 3.10
C ILE A 124 -1.44 3.69 4.32
N ARG A 125 -2.28 2.88 4.97
CA ARG A 125 -1.90 2.08 6.14
C ARG A 125 -2.05 0.59 5.84
N TRP A 126 -1.01 -0.18 6.13
CA TRP A 126 -1.13 -1.63 6.23
C TRP A 126 -1.90 -2.03 7.49
N VAL A 127 -2.95 -2.84 7.33
CA VAL A 127 -3.78 -3.35 8.43
C VAL A 127 -3.60 -4.88 8.50
N PRO A 128 -2.78 -5.40 9.45
CA PRO A 128 -2.45 -6.82 9.51
C PRO A 128 -3.67 -7.74 9.64
N SER A 129 -4.64 -7.39 10.48
CA SER A 129 -5.86 -8.18 10.70
C SER A 129 -6.71 -8.37 9.45
N ARG A 130 -6.51 -7.53 8.44
CA ARG A 130 -7.25 -7.53 7.18
C ARG A 130 -6.39 -7.95 5.98
N SER A 131 -5.09 -8.15 6.20
CA SER A 131 -4.10 -8.38 5.14
C SER A 131 -4.26 -7.39 3.96
N ALA A 132 -4.46 -6.11 4.25
CA ALA A 132 -4.81 -5.11 3.25
C ALA A 132 -4.20 -3.73 3.53
N PHE A 133 -4.04 -2.95 2.45
CA PHE A 133 -3.68 -1.54 2.49
C PHE A 133 -4.95 -0.68 2.45
N VAL A 134 -5.09 0.23 3.42
CA VAL A 134 -6.27 1.08 3.58
C VAL A 134 -5.88 2.54 3.34
N PHE A 135 -6.70 3.24 2.55
CA PHE A 135 -6.55 4.67 2.28
C PHE A 135 -7.13 5.49 3.44
N ILE A 136 -6.34 6.42 3.98
CA ILE A 136 -6.76 7.30 5.08
C ILE A 136 -6.67 8.76 4.64
N ASN A 137 -7.83 9.36 4.35
CA ASN A 137 -7.94 10.81 4.21
C ASN A 137 -7.73 11.51 5.57
N PHE A 138 -6.49 11.80 5.92
CA PHE A 138 -6.15 12.43 7.20
C PHE A 138 -6.38 13.94 7.19
N SER A 139 -6.09 14.61 6.07
CA SER A 139 -6.32 16.06 5.91
C SER A 139 -7.79 16.47 5.82
N GLN A 140 -8.71 15.49 5.76
CA GLN A 140 -10.15 15.72 5.61
C GLN A 140 -10.49 16.52 4.35
N TYR A 141 -9.71 16.31 3.29
CA TYR A 141 -9.95 17.00 2.02
C TYR A 141 -11.17 16.38 1.32
N ASP A 142 -12.22 17.19 1.06
CA ASP A 142 -13.52 16.73 0.56
C ASP A 142 -13.43 15.77 -0.63
N LEU A 143 -12.50 16.06 -1.57
CA LEU A 143 -12.35 15.29 -2.80
C LEU A 143 -11.76 13.89 -2.57
N LEU A 144 -11.22 13.61 -1.38
CA LEU A 144 -10.65 12.34 -0.97
C LEU A 144 -11.56 11.57 0.01
N GLU A 145 -12.67 12.15 0.47
CA GLU A 145 -13.59 11.51 1.42
C GLU A 145 -14.13 10.18 0.88
N GLN A 146 -14.42 10.11 -0.42
CA GLN A 146 -14.91 8.90 -1.07
C GLN A 146 -13.95 7.70 -0.98
N PHE A 147 -12.67 7.92 -0.66
CA PHE A 147 -11.65 6.87 -0.53
C PHE A 147 -11.33 6.55 0.94
N HIS A 148 -11.76 7.37 1.90
CA HIS A 148 -11.42 7.19 3.31
C HIS A 148 -11.90 5.84 3.85
N GLY A 149 -11.00 5.06 4.46
CA GLY A 149 -11.29 3.75 5.04
C GLY A 149 -11.46 2.63 4.01
N LYS A 150 -11.25 2.88 2.71
CA LYS A 150 -11.36 1.87 1.65
C LYS A 150 -10.03 1.18 1.37
N THR A 151 -10.09 -0.04 0.82
CA THR A 151 -8.87 -0.75 0.41
C THR A 151 -8.32 -0.20 -0.90
N VAL A 152 -7.02 0.09 -0.87
CA VAL A 152 -6.24 0.42 -2.06
C VAL A 152 -6.03 -0.86 -2.87
N ALA A 153 -5.99 -0.75 -4.20
CA ALA A 153 -5.77 -1.88 -5.10
C ALA A 153 -4.29 -2.33 -5.11
N LEU A 154 -3.84 -2.83 -3.96
CA LEU A 154 -2.53 -3.43 -3.75
C LEU A 154 -2.73 -4.83 -3.20
N ASP A 155 -2.28 -5.84 -3.95
CA ASP A 155 -2.28 -7.22 -3.47
C ASP A 155 -1.19 -7.41 -2.41
N ALA A 156 -1.61 -7.72 -1.19
CA ALA A 156 -0.74 -7.99 -0.06
C ALA A 156 0.16 -9.23 -0.23
N ASN A 157 -0.33 -10.23 -0.99
CA ASN A 157 0.36 -11.49 -1.20
C ASN A 157 1.32 -11.42 -2.39
N HIS A 158 1.27 -10.35 -3.18
CA HIS A 158 2.16 -10.18 -4.32
C HIS A 158 3.62 -10.10 -3.86
N LYS A 159 4.52 -10.86 -4.50
CA LYS A 159 5.97 -10.90 -4.19
C LYS A 159 6.71 -9.55 -4.25
N ARG A 160 6.11 -8.57 -4.94
CA ARG A 160 6.59 -7.18 -5.04
C ARG A 160 5.62 -6.17 -4.42
N SER A 161 4.67 -6.63 -3.60
CA SER A 161 3.81 -5.73 -2.82
C SER A 161 4.66 -4.73 -2.04
N PRO A 162 4.25 -3.46 -1.91
CA PRO A 162 5.06 -2.48 -1.20
C PRO A 162 5.37 -2.92 0.23
N PHE A 163 6.54 -2.53 0.74
CA PHE A 163 6.83 -2.75 2.15
C PHE A 163 5.90 -1.87 3.01
N PRO A 164 5.29 -2.41 4.07
CA PRO A 164 4.45 -1.62 4.96
C PRO A 164 5.19 -0.50 5.71
N ALA A 165 6.47 -0.70 6.07
CA ALA A 165 7.21 0.27 6.88
C ALA A 165 7.40 1.64 6.21
N PRO A 166 7.77 1.75 4.92
CA PRO A 166 7.73 3.01 4.16
C PRO A 166 6.44 3.81 4.34
N PHE A 167 5.28 3.15 4.33
CA PHE A 167 4.00 3.82 4.51
C PHE A 167 3.81 4.40 5.93
N LEU A 168 4.43 3.81 6.95
CA LEU A 168 4.39 4.40 8.29
C LEU A 168 5.17 5.71 8.38
N ILE A 169 6.30 5.81 7.68
CA ILE A 169 7.02 7.08 7.57
C ILE A 169 6.14 8.13 6.88
N GLN A 170 5.46 7.73 5.79
CA GLN A 170 4.57 8.64 5.08
C GLN A 170 3.39 9.10 5.93
N GLU A 171 2.83 8.20 6.74
CA GLU A 171 1.82 8.54 7.71
C GLU A 171 2.33 9.57 8.73
N MET A 172 3.53 9.39 9.28
CA MET A 172 4.08 10.34 10.25
C MET A 172 4.30 11.73 9.64
N ARG A 173 4.76 11.79 8.39
CA ARG A 173 4.85 13.05 7.66
C ARG A 173 3.48 13.67 7.45
N THR A 174 2.49 12.85 7.08
CA THR A 174 1.11 13.29 6.91
C THR A 174 0.53 13.88 8.19
N ARG A 175 0.72 13.20 9.32
CA ARG A 175 0.30 13.71 10.64
C ARG A 175 1.03 15.01 11.00
N GLY A 176 2.34 15.07 10.78
CA GLY A 176 3.16 16.25 11.05
C GLY A 176 2.84 17.46 10.16
N PHE A 177 2.41 17.23 8.92
CA PHE A 177 1.97 18.27 7.99
C PHE A 177 0.55 18.79 8.30
N ASN A 178 -0.24 17.98 9.02
CA ASN A 178 -1.64 18.24 9.34
C ASN A 178 -1.90 18.21 10.86
N PRO A 179 -1.16 18.98 11.70
CA PRO A 179 -1.16 18.83 13.16
C PRO A 179 -2.49 19.20 13.85
N TRP A 180 -3.43 19.82 13.15
CA TRP A 180 -4.75 20.20 13.68
C TRP A 180 -5.82 19.11 13.48
N TYR A 181 -5.50 18.05 12.75
CA TYR A 181 -6.42 16.96 12.47
C TYR A 181 -6.15 15.75 13.37
N THR A 182 -7.20 14.99 13.67
CA THR A 182 -7.16 13.80 14.51
C THR A 182 -7.59 12.55 13.76
N ASP A 183 -7.27 11.38 14.32
CA ASP A 183 -7.66 10.10 13.75
C ASP A 183 -9.18 9.96 13.66
N ARG A 184 -9.63 9.54 12.47
CA ARG A 184 -11.05 9.26 12.20
C ARG A 184 -11.28 7.75 12.12
N SER A 185 -12.47 7.36 12.55
CA SER A 185 -12.91 5.96 12.48
C SER A 185 -13.11 5.54 11.04
N THR A 186 -12.65 4.33 10.72
CA THR A 186 -12.92 3.66 9.45
C THR A 186 -13.92 2.53 9.66
N SER A 187 -14.71 2.23 8.63
CA SER A 187 -15.64 1.10 8.67
C SER A 187 -14.88 -0.22 8.88
N SER A 188 -15.49 -1.13 9.64
CA SER A 188 -15.06 -2.55 9.68
C SER A 188 -15.15 -3.20 8.32
N THR A 189 -16.16 -2.84 7.53
CA THR A 189 -16.38 -3.41 6.21
C THR A 189 -15.49 -2.71 5.20
N LEU A 190 -14.51 -3.45 4.69
CA LEU A 190 -13.64 -2.97 3.62
C LEU A 190 -14.38 -3.04 2.28
N SER A 191 -14.58 -1.89 1.67
CA SER A 191 -14.90 -1.79 0.25
C SER A 191 -13.63 -1.36 -0.50
N PRO A 192 -13.41 -1.87 -1.72
CA PRO A 192 -12.31 -1.38 -2.53
C PRO A 192 -12.55 0.07 -2.95
N THR A 193 -11.45 0.80 -3.09
CA THR A 193 -11.47 2.19 -3.56
C THR A 193 -12.08 2.34 -4.96
N TYR A 194 -12.00 1.30 -5.78
CA TYR A 194 -12.73 1.13 -7.04
C TYR A 194 -12.96 -0.36 -7.35
N THR A 195 -13.96 -0.68 -8.18
CA THR A 195 -14.17 -2.03 -8.72
C THR A 195 -13.91 -2.02 -10.23
N ASP A 196 -13.37 -3.11 -10.78
CA ASP A 196 -13.07 -3.21 -12.23
C ASP A 196 -14.32 -3.37 -13.13
N VAL A 197 -15.53 -3.20 -12.57
CA VAL A 197 -16.81 -3.61 -13.18
C VAL A 197 -17.25 -2.73 -14.36
N ASP A 198 -16.65 -1.55 -14.58
CA ASP A 198 -17.12 -0.60 -15.62
C ASP A 198 -16.24 -0.51 -16.88
N ASN A 199 -15.37 -1.48 -17.18
CA ASN A 199 -14.53 -1.44 -18.39
C ASN A 199 -14.98 -2.36 -19.52
N GLY A 200 -16.26 -2.71 -19.56
CA GLY A 200 -16.91 -3.36 -20.68
C GLY A 200 -17.77 -2.38 -21.49
N GLY A 201 -17.14 -1.59 -22.37
CA GLY A 201 -17.84 -0.95 -23.49
C GLY A 201 -17.78 0.58 -23.55
N GLY A 202 -17.24 1.09 -24.65
CA GLY A 202 -17.55 2.43 -25.16
C GLY A 202 -16.36 3.36 -25.28
N ASP A 203 -15.73 3.35 -26.47
CA ASP A 203 -15.15 4.57 -27.03
C ASP A 203 -16.20 5.69 -26.93
N GLY A 204 -15.84 6.78 -26.24
CA GLY A 204 -16.76 7.88 -25.99
C GLY A 204 -16.00 9.12 -25.57
N VAL A 205 -15.42 9.82 -26.54
CA VAL A 205 -15.01 11.21 -26.39
C VAL A 205 -16.26 12.04 -26.08
N GLY A 206 -16.27 12.70 -24.93
CA GLY A 206 -17.23 13.73 -24.55
C GLY A 206 -16.82 14.23 -23.16
N GLY A 207 -16.16 15.36 -23.00
CA GLY A 207 -16.53 16.66 -23.52
C GLY A 207 -16.71 17.54 -22.29
N PHE A 208 -15.64 18.20 -21.88
CA PHE A 208 -15.73 19.30 -20.91
C PHE A 208 -16.57 20.40 -21.56
N GLY A 209 -17.82 20.53 -21.12
CA GLY A 209 -18.72 21.58 -21.54
C GLY A 209 -19.38 22.17 -20.30
N GLY A 210 -18.82 23.25 -19.78
CA GLY A 210 -19.53 24.13 -18.87
C GLY A 210 -20.68 24.79 -19.61
N ALA A 211 -21.84 24.83 -18.98
CA ALA A 211 -22.93 25.73 -19.34
C ALA A 211 -23.23 26.59 -18.12
N ILE A 212 -22.68 27.80 -18.16
CA ILE A 212 -23.22 28.97 -17.50
C ILE A 212 -24.45 29.41 -18.29
N ASP A 213 -25.63 29.43 -17.69
CA ASP A 213 -26.75 30.18 -18.25
C ASP A 213 -27.13 31.29 -17.27
N THR A 214 -26.73 32.50 -17.67
CA THR A 214 -27.23 33.76 -17.14
C THR A 214 -28.31 34.26 -18.12
N GLU A 215 -29.33 34.87 -17.53
CA GLU A 215 -30.18 35.93 -18.08
C GLU A 215 -31.60 35.65 -18.65
N VAL A 216 -32.56 36.22 -17.90
CA VAL A 216 -33.54 37.25 -18.32
C VAL A 216 -34.65 36.88 -19.34
N GLY A 217 -35.88 36.85 -18.83
CA GLY A 217 -36.88 37.87 -19.19
C GLY A 217 -38.10 37.47 -20.03
N SER A 218 -39.28 37.86 -19.49
CA SER A 218 -40.60 38.04 -20.15
C SER A 218 -41.44 36.75 -20.28
N GLY A 219 -42.69 36.64 -19.84
CA GLY A 219 -43.73 37.60 -19.45
C GLY A 219 -45.07 37.04 -19.99
N GLY A 220 -46.13 36.95 -19.17
CA GLY A 220 -47.47 36.61 -19.67
C GLY A 220 -48.39 35.91 -18.67
N MET A 221 -49.39 36.63 -18.18
CA MET A 221 -50.44 36.19 -17.25
C MET A 221 -51.61 35.47 -17.92
N ALA A 222 -52.27 34.55 -17.18
CA ALA A 222 -53.73 34.45 -17.03
C ALA A 222 -54.09 33.44 -15.90
N GLY A 223 -54.85 33.85 -14.88
CA GLY A 223 -55.43 32.98 -13.83
C GLY A 223 -56.81 32.44 -14.21
N PRO A 224 -57.78 32.29 -13.28
CA PRO A 224 -57.75 31.63 -11.96
C PRO A 224 -58.94 30.64 -11.78
N GLY A 225 -58.99 29.88 -10.68
CA GLY A 225 -60.21 29.16 -10.28
C GLY A 225 -60.00 28.26 -9.06
N GLY A 226 -60.52 28.68 -7.90
CA GLY A 226 -60.47 27.94 -6.64
C GLY A 226 -61.78 27.23 -6.29
N THR A 227 -61.75 26.44 -5.21
CA THR A 227 -62.81 26.14 -4.21
C THR A 227 -62.17 25.22 -3.16
N ALA A 228 -61.97 25.68 -1.92
CA ALA A 228 -62.85 25.55 -0.73
C ALA A 228 -62.62 24.22 0.06
N GLY A 229 -62.24 24.34 1.35
CA GLY A 229 -61.90 23.26 2.32
C GLY A 229 -63.11 22.49 2.90
N PRO A 230 -63.21 22.14 4.21
CA PRO A 230 -62.27 22.27 5.35
C PRO A 230 -62.28 21.08 6.38
N GLY A 231 -61.49 21.22 7.48
CA GLY A 231 -61.72 20.58 8.81
C GLY A 231 -60.89 19.31 9.11
N GLY A 232 -60.33 19.04 10.30
CA GLY A 232 -60.29 19.73 11.58
C GLY A 232 -59.64 18.82 12.65
N SER A 233 -58.73 19.38 13.45
CA SER A 233 -58.43 19.13 14.89
C SER A 233 -58.28 17.72 15.50
N GLY A 234 -57.13 17.48 16.14
CA GLY A 234 -57.04 17.01 17.54
C GLY A 234 -56.28 15.70 17.84
N GLY A 235 -55.38 15.72 18.85
CA GLY A 235 -55.27 14.58 19.80
C GLY A 235 -53.99 13.75 19.88
N VAL A 236 -53.14 14.17 20.82
CA VAL A 236 -52.02 13.55 21.59
C VAL A 236 -52.02 12.02 21.88
N VAL A 237 -50.78 11.46 21.96
CA VAL A 237 -50.23 10.26 22.69
C VAL A 237 -50.81 8.84 22.55
N GLY A 238 -49.90 7.86 22.38
CA GLY A 238 -50.07 6.49 22.89
C GLY A 238 -49.39 5.37 22.07
N SER A 239 -48.28 4.85 22.58
CA SER A 239 -47.46 3.75 22.04
C SER A 239 -48.16 2.39 21.95
N SER A 240 -47.83 1.59 20.92
CA SER A 240 -47.63 0.12 20.92
C SER A 240 -47.47 -0.36 19.46
N SER A 241 -46.72 -1.38 19.04
CA SER A 241 -45.60 -2.18 19.57
C SER A 241 -45.10 -3.02 18.37
N GLY A 242 -43.81 -2.87 18.00
CA GLY A 242 -43.00 -3.86 17.28
C GLY A 242 -42.82 -3.69 15.75
N PRO A 243 -41.76 -4.28 15.15
CA PRO A 243 -40.53 -4.85 15.72
C PRO A 243 -39.27 -4.03 15.35
N THR A 244 -38.47 -3.63 16.35
CA THR A 244 -37.10 -3.17 16.09
C THR A 244 -36.17 -4.38 16.17
N SER A 245 -35.95 -5.05 15.04
CA SER A 245 -34.90 -6.06 14.94
C SER A 245 -33.59 -5.44 14.48
N THR A 246 -32.60 -5.53 15.36
CA THR A 246 -31.17 -5.67 15.06
C THR A 246 -30.45 -4.42 14.55
N GLY A 247 -30.06 -3.55 15.50
CA GLY A 247 -28.89 -2.70 15.31
C GLY A 247 -27.66 -3.59 15.14
N ALA A 248 -27.17 -3.71 13.91
CA ALA A 248 -25.88 -4.33 13.65
C ALA A 248 -24.81 -3.50 14.36
N ASN A 249 -24.08 -4.12 15.28
CA ASN A 249 -22.86 -3.59 15.84
C ASN A 249 -21.87 -3.35 14.68
N GLN A 250 -21.88 -2.15 14.10
CA GLN A 250 -20.84 -1.73 13.18
C GLN A 250 -19.57 -1.56 14.01
N GLU A 251 -18.66 -2.52 13.89
CA GLU A 251 -17.33 -2.43 14.47
C GLU A 251 -16.56 -1.34 13.72
N TYR A 252 -15.89 -0.44 14.43
CA TYR A 252 -15.11 0.65 13.83
C TYR A 252 -13.64 0.44 14.14
N LEU A 253 -12.77 0.70 13.16
CA LEU A 253 -11.33 0.65 13.35
C LEU A 253 -10.76 2.06 13.38
N VAL A 254 -10.16 2.44 14.51
CA VAL A 254 -9.37 3.66 14.65
C VAL A 254 -7.90 3.29 14.51
N LEU A 255 -7.25 3.83 13.50
CA LEU A 255 -5.85 3.59 13.20
C LEU A 255 -4.98 4.66 13.86
N GLY A 256 -4.70 4.47 15.16
CA GLY A 256 -3.85 5.38 15.92
C GLY A 256 -2.39 5.43 15.44
N ASN A 257 -1.65 6.43 15.92
CA ASN A 257 -0.22 6.58 15.62
C ASN A 257 0.61 5.44 16.26
N PRO A 258 1.24 4.57 15.46
CA PRO A 258 1.95 3.40 15.98
C PRO A 258 3.28 3.78 16.63
N PHE A 259 3.82 4.98 16.39
CA PHE A 259 5.06 5.44 17.03
C PHE A 259 4.84 5.90 18.49
N GLN A 260 3.59 6.05 18.93
CA GLN A 260 3.26 6.30 20.33
C GLN A 260 3.19 5.01 21.16
N ASP A 261 3.22 3.85 20.50
CA ASP A 261 3.17 2.53 21.13
C ASP A 261 4.34 1.65 20.61
N PRO A 262 5.47 1.60 21.35
CA PRO A 262 6.63 0.82 20.97
C PRO A 262 6.36 -0.68 20.83
N GLU A 263 5.44 -1.23 21.62
CA GLU A 263 5.10 -2.66 21.56
C GLU A 263 4.32 -2.97 20.29
N LEU A 264 3.35 -2.11 19.94
CA LEU A 264 2.63 -2.20 18.67
C LEU A 264 3.61 -2.09 17.50
N LEU A 265 4.51 -1.10 17.50
CA LEU A 265 5.47 -0.90 16.41
C LEU A 265 6.38 -2.12 16.22
N GLU A 266 6.88 -2.71 17.31
CA GLU A 266 7.70 -3.92 17.27
C GLU A 266 6.90 -5.13 16.79
N SER A 267 5.64 -5.27 17.20
CA SER A 267 4.75 -6.34 16.73
C SER A 267 4.49 -6.24 15.22
N MET A 268 4.26 -5.03 14.70
CA MET A 268 4.08 -4.78 13.28
C MET A 268 5.36 -5.13 12.50
N ARG A 269 6.53 -4.73 13.01
CA ARG A 269 7.83 -5.05 12.41
C ARG A 269 8.02 -6.55 12.24
N ARG A 270 7.75 -7.33 13.29
CA ARG A 270 7.84 -8.81 13.23
C ARG A 270 6.86 -9.41 12.23
N GLN A 271 5.65 -8.88 12.13
CA GLN A 271 4.66 -9.35 11.16
C GLN A 271 5.09 -9.08 9.72
N TRP A 272 5.66 -7.91 9.43
CA TRP A 272 6.12 -7.59 8.07
C TRP A 272 7.25 -8.50 7.59
N GLN A 273 8.10 -8.97 8.51
CA GLN A 273 9.17 -9.91 8.19
C GLN A 273 8.65 -11.28 7.72
N GLN A 274 7.37 -11.59 8.00
CA GLN A 274 6.71 -12.81 7.55
C GLN A 274 5.98 -12.64 6.20
N LEU A 275 5.93 -11.42 5.64
CA LEU A 275 5.20 -11.18 4.41
C LEU A 275 5.94 -11.76 3.18
N PRO A 276 5.21 -12.19 2.12
CA PRO A 276 5.82 -12.75 0.92
C PRO A 276 6.80 -11.81 0.22
N ASN A 277 6.52 -10.49 0.27
CA ASN A 277 7.39 -9.47 -0.31
C ASN A 277 8.75 -9.37 0.41
N TRP A 278 8.80 -9.63 1.72
CA TRP A 278 10.03 -9.67 2.51
C TRP A 278 10.93 -10.80 2.05
N LYS A 279 10.39 -12.04 2.03
CA LYS A 279 11.11 -13.22 1.55
C LYS A 279 11.61 -13.02 0.11
N SER A 280 10.76 -12.48 -0.75
CA SER A 280 11.10 -12.25 -2.15
C SER A 280 12.21 -11.21 -2.31
N ALA A 281 12.21 -10.14 -1.51
CA ALA A 281 13.28 -9.15 -1.54
C ALA A 281 14.61 -9.72 -1.07
N THR A 282 14.58 -10.56 -0.02
CA THR A 282 15.78 -11.26 0.45
C THR A 282 16.35 -12.15 -0.66
N VAL A 283 15.52 -12.99 -1.30
CA VAL A 283 15.93 -13.87 -2.41
C VAL A 283 16.47 -13.07 -3.60
N GLU A 284 15.80 -11.99 -4.00
CA GLU A 284 16.22 -11.14 -5.12
C GLU A 284 17.51 -10.34 -4.84
N GLY A 285 17.81 -10.07 -3.56
CA GLY A 285 18.98 -9.31 -3.14
C GLY A 285 20.19 -10.15 -2.72
N LEU A 286 20.07 -11.48 -2.72
CA LEU A 286 21.22 -12.37 -2.56
C LEU A 286 22.07 -12.33 -3.83
N ALA A 287 23.38 -12.20 -3.65
CA ALA A 287 24.35 -12.45 -4.71
C ALA A 287 24.36 -13.97 -4.99
N TRP A 288 24.01 -14.36 -6.22
CA TRP A 288 24.02 -15.74 -6.69
C TRP A 288 25.41 -16.13 -7.22
N GLU A 289 26.44 -15.86 -6.42
CA GLU A 289 27.83 -16.15 -6.75
C GLU A 289 28.17 -17.58 -6.31
N GLY A 290 28.77 -18.37 -7.22
CA GLY A 290 29.14 -19.76 -6.97
C GLY A 290 28.63 -20.72 -8.04
N THR A 291 28.82 -22.00 -7.79
CA THR A 291 28.34 -23.10 -8.63
C THR A 291 26.81 -23.25 -8.54
N ALA A 292 26.21 -23.92 -9.52
CA ALA A 292 24.76 -24.17 -9.53
C ALA A 292 24.30 -24.93 -8.28
N GLU A 293 25.13 -25.84 -7.78
CA GLU A 293 24.90 -26.64 -6.58
C GLU A 293 24.96 -25.80 -5.29
N GLU A 294 25.87 -24.84 -5.21
CA GLU A 294 25.97 -23.90 -4.09
C GLU A 294 24.75 -22.97 -4.05
N ASN A 295 24.38 -22.40 -5.20
CA ASN A 295 23.17 -21.59 -5.33
C ASN A 295 21.90 -22.39 -5.02
N ALA A 296 21.82 -23.65 -5.45
CA ALA A 296 20.70 -24.53 -5.13
C ALA A 296 20.59 -24.81 -3.61
N ARG A 297 21.71 -25.12 -2.94
CA ARG A 297 21.73 -25.30 -1.48
C ARG A 297 21.35 -24.01 -0.75
N GLN A 298 21.90 -22.87 -1.15
CA GLN A 298 21.59 -21.58 -0.57
C GLN A 298 20.11 -21.22 -0.72
N TYR A 299 19.49 -21.55 -1.86
CA TYR A 299 18.06 -21.39 -2.07
C TYR A 299 17.24 -22.34 -1.17
N VAL A 300 17.60 -23.62 -1.08
CA VAL A 300 16.93 -24.63 -0.23
C VAL A 300 16.96 -24.20 1.23
N ASP A 301 18.13 -23.78 1.73
CA ASP A 301 18.32 -23.34 3.12
C ASP A 301 17.51 -22.08 3.44
N LEU A 302 17.43 -21.12 2.50
CA LEU A 302 16.72 -19.86 2.70
C LEU A 302 15.20 -20.00 2.55
N VAL A 303 14.75 -20.82 1.59
CA VAL A 303 13.34 -20.92 1.19
C VAL A 303 12.63 -22.06 1.92
N GLY A 304 13.37 -23.03 2.46
CA GLY A 304 12.85 -24.17 3.22
C GLY A 304 12.18 -25.23 2.35
N VAL A 305 12.55 -25.32 1.07
CA VAL A 305 11.98 -26.29 0.13
C VAL A 305 13.05 -27.31 -0.21
N SER A 306 12.95 -28.52 0.34
CA SER A 306 13.80 -29.62 -0.09
C SER A 306 13.54 -29.91 -1.58
N PRO A 307 14.58 -30.13 -2.40
CA PRO A 307 14.38 -30.66 -3.75
C PRO A 307 13.74 -32.04 -3.67
N PRO A 308 12.92 -32.45 -4.66
CA PRO A 308 12.48 -33.83 -4.79
C PRO A 308 13.65 -34.79 -5.01
#